data_AF-A0A257PAL5-F1
#
_entry.id   AF-A0A257PAL5-F1
#
_cell.length_a   1.000
_cell.length_b   1.000
_cell.length_c   1.000
_cell.angle_alpha   90.00
_cell.angle_beta   90.00
_cell.angle_gamma   90.00
#
_symmetry.space_group_name_H-M   'P 1'
#
loop_
_entity.id
_entity.type
_entity.pdbx_description
1 polymer ?
#
loop_
_entity_poly.entity_id
_entity_poly.type
_entity_poly.pdbx_seq_one_letter_code
_entity_poly.pdbx_strand_id
1 'polypeptide(L)'
;MSTASEAIYHIPKAQRDITRFVWTGLGLFIMIVLLSTWVATEYAAWRFGFTPALGAPMIPPWLYAPYDILIWTFKYNRIEYGQAVLDILERAHLIMGVGGFLSLVLPVGIAYRRSRKADAERNDLHGSAHWA
;
A
#
# COMPACT_ATOMS: atom_id res chain seq x y z
N MET A 1 -22.48 -18.12 51.57
CA MET A 1 -21.07 -18.27 51.16
C MET A 1 -21.08 -18.63 49.69
N SER A 2 -20.79 -17.65 48.82
CA SER A 2 -20.77 -17.82 47.36
C SER A 2 -19.34 -18.15 46.95
N THR A 3 -19.06 -19.40 46.61
CA THR A 3 -17.76 -19.78 46.04
C THR A 3 -17.76 -19.33 44.60
N ALA A 4 -17.08 -18.21 44.34
CA ALA A 4 -16.67 -17.82 43.01
C ALA A 4 -15.96 -19.02 42.37
N SER A 5 -16.60 -19.62 41.37
CA SER A 5 -15.96 -20.62 40.52
C SER A 5 -14.83 -19.93 39.79
N GLU A 6 -13.65 -20.02 40.39
CA GLU A 6 -12.37 -19.58 39.85
C GLU A 6 -12.23 -20.24 38.48
N ALA A 7 -12.09 -19.43 37.45
CA ALA A 7 -12.04 -19.88 36.07
C ALA A 7 -10.72 -20.63 35.83
N ILE A 8 -10.67 -21.92 36.18
CA ILE A 8 -9.50 -22.82 36.05
C ILE A 8 -9.14 -23.06 34.56
N TYR A 9 -10.00 -22.66 33.62
CA TYR A 9 -9.82 -22.92 32.20
C TYR A 9 -9.55 -21.63 31.40
N HIS A 10 -8.28 -21.31 31.20
CA HIS A 10 -7.85 -20.30 30.23
C HIS A 10 -7.84 -20.93 28.82
N ILE A 11 -8.95 -20.79 28.09
CA ILE A 11 -8.96 -21.10 26.65
C ILE A 11 -8.07 -20.06 25.97
N PRO A 12 -6.97 -20.45 25.31
CA PRO A 12 -6.23 -19.51 24.48
C PRO A 12 -7.22 -18.97 23.45
N LYS A 13 -7.41 -17.66 23.38
CA LYS A 13 -8.09 -17.02 22.24
C LYS A 13 -7.20 -17.25 21.00
N ALA A 14 -7.23 -18.46 20.46
CA ALA A 14 -6.41 -18.92 19.35
C ALA A 14 -6.92 -18.40 18.00
N GLN A 15 -8.03 -17.67 17.99
CA GLN A 15 -8.46 -16.93 16.83
C GLN A 15 -7.71 -15.60 16.78
N ARG A 16 -6.46 -15.66 16.31
CA ARG A 16 -5.74 -14.46 15.87
C ARG A 16 -6.66 -13.76 14.87
N ASP A 17 -7.08 -12.53 15.13
CA ASP A 17 -8.01 -11.78 14.26
C ASP A 17 -7.42 -11.64 12.84
N ILE A 18 -7.75 -12.59 11.97
CA ILE A 18 -7.36 -12.62 10.55
C ILE A 18 -7.83 -11.32 9.88
N THR A 19 -8.98 -10.79 10.33
CA THR A 19 -9.53 -9.50 9.92
C THR A 19 -8.51 -8.36 10.10
N ARG A 20 -7.90 -8.22 11.28
CA ARG A 20 -6.91 -7.15 11.56
C ARG A 20 -5.70 -7.21 10.63
N PHE A 21 -5.30 -8.42 10.26
CA PHE A 21 -4.21 -8.65 9.31
C PHE A 21 -4.56 -8.19 7.90
N VAL A 22 -5.74 -8.56 7.41
CA VAL A 22 -6.24 -8.15 6.10
C VAL A 22 -6.37 -6.62 6.02
N TRP A 23 -6.93 -5.98 7.05
CA TRP A 23 -7.07 -4.52 7.08
C TRP A 23 -5.73 -3.78 7.06
N THR A 24 -4.72 -4.30 7.77
CA THR A 24 -3.38 -3.70 7.77
C THR A 24 -2.73 -3.84 6.38
N GLY A 25 -2.85 -5.01 5.75
CA GLY A 25 -2.33 -5.23 4.40
C GLY A 25 -3.03 -4.38 3.35
N LEU A 26 -4.36 -4.29 3.41
CA LEU A 26 -5.17 -3.47 2.51
C LEU A 26 -4.87 -1.98 2.66
N GLY A 27 -4.73 -1.49 3.91
CA GLY A 27 -4.35 -0.10 4.16
C GLY A 27 -2.97 0.23 3.57
N LEU A 28 -2.00 -0.68 3.70
CA LEU A 28 -0.67 -0.52 3.10
C LEU A 28 -0.73 -0.54 1.56
N PHE A 29 -1.53 -1.44 0.97
CA PHE A 29 -1.76 -1.48 -0.48
C PHE A 29 -2.31 -0.14 -0.98
N ILE A 30 -3.38 0.37 -0.37
CA ILE A 30 -4.01 1.65 -0.74
C ILE A 30 -3.02 2.80 -0.62
N MET A 31 -2.26 2.85 0.48
CA MET A 31 -1.27 3.91 0.71
C MET A 31 -0.17 3.90 -0.35
N ILE A 32 0.38 2.74 -0.71
CA ILE A 32 1.43 2.66 -1.74
C ILE A 32 0.88 3.07 -3.10
N VAL A 33 -0.32 2.60 -3.46
CA VAL A 33 -0.97 3.01 -4.71
C VAL A 33 -1.14 4.52 -4.75
N LEU A 34 -1.76 5.11 -3.72
CA LEU A 34 -2.01 6.55 -3.64
C LEU A 34 -0.72 7.37 -3.74
N LEU A 35 0.33 6.98 -3.01
CA LEU A 35 1.62 7.66 -3.06
C LEU A 35 2.28 7.52 -4.44
N SER A 36 2.21 6.34 -5.06
CA SER A 36 2.82 6.12 -6.37
C SER A 36 2.12 6.91 -7.47
N THR A 37 0.79 7.02 -7.45
CA THR A 37 0.05 7.84 -8.40
C THR A 37 0.32 9.32 -8.13
N TRP A 38 0.44 9.74 -6.87
CA TRP A 38 0.78 11.12 -6.54
C TRP A 38 2.17 11.51 -7.03
N VAL A 39 3.18 10.68 -6.78
CA VAL A 39 4.54 10.90 -7.29
C VAL A 39 4.54 10.95 -8.81
N ALA A 40 3.79 10.08 -9.49
CA ALA A 40 3.66 10.11 -10.96
C ALA A 40 3.01 11.41 -11.46
N THR A 41 1.96 11.89 -10.78
CA THR A 41 1.32 13.18 -11.06
C THR A 41 2.30 14.33 -10.90
N GLU A 42 2.93 14.47 -9.74
CA GLU A 42 3.85 15.59 -9.48
C GLU A 42 5.08 15.55 -10.40
N TYR A 43 5.57 14.36 -10.72
CA TYR A 43 6.61 14.18 -11.72
C TYR A 43 6.17 14.71 -13.09
N ALA A 44 4.98 14.32 -13.58
CA ALA A 44 4.49 14.78 -14.86
C ALA A 44 4.22 16.30 -14.86
N ALA A 45 3.63 16.85 -13.80
CA ALA A 45 3.40 18.29 -13.65
C ALA A 45 4.72 19.08 -13.71
N TRP A 46 5.74 18.62 -12.99
CA TRP A 46 7.07 19.22 -13.03
C TRP A 46 7.69 19.18 -14.43
N ARG A 47 7.58 18.04 -15.13
CA ARG A 47 8.12 17.89 -16.49
C ARG A 47 7.37 18.71 -17.53
N PHE A 48 6.08 18.96 -17.33
CA PHE A 48 5.27 19.87 -18.15
C PHE A 48 5.38 21.33 -17.72
N GLY A 49 6.16 21.64 -16.68
CA GLY A 49 6.39 23.00 -16.19
C GLY A 49 5.16 23.65 -15.55
N PHE A 50 4.27 22.86 -14.93
CA PHE A 50 3.04 23.36 -14.29
C PHE A 50 2.17 24.23 -15.21
N THR A 51 2.11 23.86 -16.49
CA THR A 51 1.35 24.62 -17.49
C THR A 51 -0.16 24.66 -17.17
N PRO A 52 -0.85 25.79 -17.40
CA PRO A 52 -2.31 25.88 -17.20
C PRO A 52 -3.12 24.84 -18.00
N ALA A 53 -2.55 24.25 -19.05
CA ALA A 53 -3.22 23.22 -19.83
C ALA A 53 -3.59 21.97 -18.99
N LEU A 54 -2.83 21.67 -17.95
CA LEU A 54 -3.05 20.53 -17.04
C LEU A 54 -4.31 20.70 -16.17
N GLY A 55 -4.85 21.91 -16.08
CA GLY A 55 -5.95 22.27 -15.19
C GLY A 55 -5.46 22.91 -13.89
N ALA A 56 -6.40 23.22 -13.01
CA ALA A 56 -6.12 23.85 -11.73
C ALA A 56 -5.51 22.84 -10.74
N PRO A 57 -4.41 23.19 -10.05
CA PRO A 57 -3.87 22.36 -8.97
C PRO A 57 -4.85 22.29 -7.79
N MET A 58 -4.81 21.18 -7.05
CA MET A 58 -5.57 21.00 -5.81
C MET A 58 -5.14 22.02 -4.74
N ILE A 59 -3.84 22.26 -4.61
CA ILE A 59 -3.28 23.33 -3.78
C ILE A 59 -2.40 24.22 -4.67
N PRO A 60 -2.86 25.42 -5.04
CA PRO A 60 -2.11 26.31 -5.88
C PRO A 60 -0.76 26.76 -5.27
N PRO A 61 0.25 27.04 -6.11
CA PRO A 61 0.24 26.91 -7.57
C PRO A 61 0.78 25.57 -8.13
N TRP A 62 1.26 24.64 -7.30
CA TRP A 62 2.04 23.48 -7.76
C TRP A 62 1.44 22.11 -7.44
N LEU A 63 0.61 21.96 -6.42
CA LEU A 63 0.25 20.63 -5.92
C LEU A 63 -1.02 20.11 -6.60
N TYR A 64 -0.86 19.06 -7.40
CA TYR A 64 -1.94 18.38 -8.11
C TYR A 64 -2.50 17.22 -7.31
N ALA A 65 -3.70 16.77 -7.68
CA ALA A 65 -4.35 15.66 -7.03
C ALA A 65 -3.70 14.33 -7.44
N PRO A 66 -3.66 13.32 -6.56
CA PRO A 66 -2.96 12.07 -6.82
C PRO A 66 -3.50 11.28 -8.02
N TYR A 67 -4.71 11.58 -8.51
CA TYR A 67 -5.33 10.92 -9.67
C TYR A 67 -5.18 11.69 -10.99
N ASP A 68 -4.63 12.90 -11.00
CA ASP A 68 -4.61 13.75 -12.21
C ASP A 68 -3.79 13.14 -13.34
N ILE A 69 -2.76 12.34 -13.04
CA ILE A 69 -2.01 11.59 -14.05
C ILE A 69 -2.91 10.69 -14.91
N LEU A 70 -4.00 10.14 -14.35
CA LEU A 70 -4.95 9.33 -15.11
C LEU A 70 -5.68 10.19 -16.13
N ILE A 71 -6.15 11.36 -15.72
CA ILE A 71 -6.84 12.33 -16.59
C ILE A 71 -5.91 12.79 -17.71
N TRP A 72 -4.67 13.14 -17.37
CA TRP A 72 -3.66 13.56 -18.34
C TRP A 72 -3.29 12.45 -19.30
N THR A 73 -3.23 11.20 -18.84
CA THR A 73 -3.04 10.05 -19.71
C THR A 73 -4.18 9.95 -20.74
N PHE A 74 -5.44 10.02 -20.31
CA PHE A 74 -6.57 9.97 -21.24
C PHE A 74 -6.59 11.14 -22.24
N LYS A 75 -6.14 12.33 -21.80
CA LYS A 75 -6.16 13.56 -22.59
C LYS A 75 -4.98 13.68 -23.55
N TYR A 76 -3.78 13.32 -23.11
CA TYR A 76 -2.51 13.68 -23.75
C TYR A 76 -1.65 12.50 -24.21
N ASN A 77 -1.95 11.26 -23.82
CA ASN A 77 -1.17 10.09 -24.22
C ASN A 77 -1.47 9.66 -25.67
N ARG A 78 -1.19 10.54 -26.62
CA ARG A 78 -1.44 10.35 -28.05
C ARG A 78 -0.36 11.03 -28.89
N ILE A 79 -0.12 10.51 -30.10
CA ILE A 79 0.98 10.93 -30.98
C ILE A 79 0.86 12.40 -31.40
N GLU A 80 -0.35 12.97 -31.44
CA GLU A 80 -0.58 14.37 -31.85
C GLU A 80 0.09 15.39 -30.91
N TYR A 81 0.33 15.03 -29.65
CA TYR A 81 0.99 15.90 -28.67
C TYR A 81 2.53 15.82 -28.70
N GLY A 82 3.09 14.97 -29.57
CA GLY A 82 4.53 14.84 -29.79
C GLY A 82 5.22 13.83 -28.85
N GLN A 83 6.37 13.32 -29.31
CA GLN A 83 7.14 12.28 -28.61
C GLN A 83 7.58 12.71 -27.20
N ALA A 84 7.92 13.99 -27.01
CA ALA A 84 8.32 14.49 -25.69
C ALA A 84 7.22 14.33 -24.63
N VAL A 85 5.94 14.50 -25.00
CA VAL A 85 4.81 14.32 -24.08
C VAL A 85 4.62 12.84 -23.76
N LEU A 86 4.75 11.98 -24.77
CA LEU A 86 4.66 10.53 -24.59
C LEU A 86 5.76 10.00 -23.66
N ASP A 87 7.01 10.42 -23.85
CA ASP A 87 8.14 10.02 -23.00
C ASP A 87 7.94 10.43 -21.52
N ILE A 88 7.33 11.59 -21.29
CA ILE A 88 7.02 12.06 -19.93
C ILE A 88 5.95 11.15 -19.31
N LEU A 89 4.87 10.87 -20.04
CA LEU A 89 3.79 10.02 -19.55
C LEU A 89 4.22 8.58 -19.36
N GLU A 90 5.05 8.02 -20.25
CA GLU A 90 5.64 6.69 -20.11
C GLU A 90 6.41 6.56 -18.80
N ARG A 91 7.27 7.55 -18.48
CA ARG A 91 8.01 7.56 -17.21
C ARG A 91 7.08 7.67 -16.01
N ALA A 92 6.01 8.46 -16.11
CA ALA A 92 4.99 8.53 -15.05
C ALA A 92 4.27 7.19 -14.87
N HIS A 93 3.95 6.49 -15.96
CA HIS A 93 3.37 5.14 -15.92
C HIS A 93 4.33 4.12 -15.35
N LEU A 94 5.63 4.23 -15.61
CA LEU A 94 6.64 3.38 -14.96
C LEU A 94 6.68 3.59 -13.45
N ILE A 95 6.58 4.84 -12.96
CA ILE A 95 6.47 5.12 -11.52
C ILE A 95 5.22 4.45 -10.93
N MET A 96 4.07 4.59 -11.60
CA MET A 96 2.84 3.90 -11.20
C MET A 96 2.98 2.38 -11.24
N GLY A 97 3.65 1.83 -12.26
CA GLY A 97 3.87 0.40 -12.43
C GLY A 97 4.74 -0.18 -11.32
N VAL A 98 5.83 0.48 -10.97
CA VAL A 98 6.68 0.11 -9.84
C VAL A 98 5.89 0.21 -8.53
N GLY A 99 5.13 1.29 -8.34
CA GLY A 99 4.25 1.45 -7.18
C GLY A 99 3.20 0.35 -7.06
N GLY A 100 2.54 0.00 -8.16
CA GLY A 100 1.56 -1.08 -8.23
C GLY A 100 2.18 -2.45 -7.97
N PHE A 101 3.41 -2.69 -8.43
CA PHE A 101 4.13 -3.91 -8.09
C PHE A 101 4.45 -3.98 -6.58
N LEU A 102 4.98 -2.88 -6.02
CA LEU A 102 5.32 -2.80 -4.60
C LEU A 102 4.08 -2.89 -3.69
N SER A 103 2.94 -2.35 -4.12
CA SER A 103 1.69 -2.42 -3.36
C SER A 103 1.18 -3.85 -3.22
N LEU A 104 1.51 -4.75 -4.15
CA LEU A 104 1.20 -6.18 -4.04
C LEU A 104 2.24 -6.94 -3.22
N VAL A 105 3.53 -6.71 -3.48
CA VAL A 105 4.63 -7.49 -2.89
C VAL A 105 4.84 -7.16 -1.40
N LEU A 106 4.83 -5.88 -1.02
CA LEU A 106 5.18 -5.47 0.34
C LEU A 106 4.17 -5.93 1.40
N PRO A 107 2.84 -5.77 1.22
CA PRO A 107 1.88 -6.28 2.19
C PRO A 107 1.97 -7.78 2.37
N VAL A 108 2.11 -8.55 1.28
CA VAL A 108 2.25 -10.01 1.29
C VAL A 108 3.55 -10.44 1.98
N GLY A 109 4.67 -9.79 1.68
CA GLY A 109 5.96 -10.07 2.32
C GLY A 109 5.94 -9.80 3.82
N ILE A 110 5.35 -8.68 4.26
CA ILE A 110 5.19 -8.36 5.69
C ILE A 110 4.26 -9.37 6.36
N ALA A 111 3.16 -9.71 5.70
CA ALA A 111 2.19 -10.71 6.11
C ALA A 111 2.88 -12.07 6.39
N TYR A 112 3.65 -12.56 5.43
CA TYR A 112 4.40 -13.81 5.52
C TYR A 112 5.46 -13.78 6.64
N ARG A 113 6.23 -12.69 6.76
CA ARG A 113 7.24 -12.59 7.84
C ARG A 113 6.59 -12.59 9.22
N ARG A 114 5.41 -11.99 9.38
CA ARG A 114 4.67 -11.96 10.65
C ARG A 114 4.00 -13.29 10.99
N SER A 115 3.55 -14.07 10.01
CA SER A 115 3.04 -15.43 10.27
C SER A 115 4.17 -16.34 10.72
N ARG A 116 5.29 -16.36 9.99
CA ARG A 116 6.48 -17.17 10.32
C ARG A 116 7.03 -16.91 11.72
N LYS A 117 7.09 -15.63 12.15
CA LYS A 117 7.53 -15.27 13.51
C LYS A 117 6.61 -15.87 14.58
N ALA A 118 5.30 -15.83 14.37
CA ALA A 118 4.35 -16.38 15.33
C ALA A 118 4.36 -17.92 15.36
N ASP A 119 4.57 -18.57 14.22
CA ASP A 119 4.69 -20.03 14.17
C ASP A 119 5.94 -20.51 14.94
N ALA A 120 7.06 -19.78 14.84
CA ALA A 120 8.28 -20.06 15.59
C ALA A 120 8.06 -19.95 17.11
N GLU A 121 7.42 -18.86 17.59
CA GLU A 121 7.11 -18.67 19.01
C GLU A 121 6.20 -19.78 19.59
N ARG A 122 5.28 -20.33 18.79
CA ARG A 122 4.41 -21.45 19.22
C ARG A 122 5.17 -22.76 19.38
N ASN A 123 6.19 -22.99 18.54
CA ASN A 123 6.98 -24.22 18.59
C ASN A 123 7.81 -24.33 19.90
N ASP A 124 8.32 -23.20 20.40
CA ASP A 124 9.12 -23.15 21.63
C ASP A 124 8.32 -23.51 22.90
N LEU A 125 6.99 -23.33 22.88
CA LEU A 125 6.09 -23.70 24.00
C LEU A 125 5.86 -25.21 24.14
N HIS A 126 6.12 -26.00 23.09
CA HIS A 126 5.99 -27.46 23.14
C HIS A 126 7.29 -28.16 23.57
N GLY A 127 8.42 -27.47 23.56
CA GLY A 127 9.73 -28.01 23.96
C GLY A 127 9.93 -28.11 25.48
N SER A 128 9.29 -27.26 26.28
CA SER A 128 9.37 -27.31 27.74
C SER A 128 8.53 -28.41 28.36
N ALA A 129 7.55 -28.97 27.63
CA ALA A 129 6.67 -30.03 28.11
C ALA A 129 7.34 -31.41 28.21
N HIS A 130 8.49 -31.61 27.57
CA HIS A 130 9.27 -32.84 27.67
C HIS A 130 10.04 -32.96 29.01
N TRP A 131 10.09 -31.88 29.80
CA TRP A 131 10.84 -31.82 31.07
C TRP A 131 9.95 -31.66 32.31
N ALA A 132 8.64 -31.86 32.18
CA ALA A 132 7.67 -31.80 33.28
C ALA A 132 7.10 -33.18 33.60
#